data_AF-A0A2R6G1F8-F1
#
_entry.id   AF-A0A2R6G1F8-F1
#
_cell.length_a   1.000
_cell.length_b   1.000
_cell.length_c   1.000
_cell.angle_alpha   90.00
_cell.angle_beta   90.00
_cell.angle_gamma   90.00
#
_symmetry.space_group_name_H-M   'P 1'
#
loop_
_entity.id
_entity.type
_entity.pdbx_description
1 polymer ?
#
loop_
_entity_poly.entity_id
_entity_poly.type
_entity_poly.pdbx_seq_one_letter_code
_entity_poly.pdbx_strand_id
1 'polypeptide(L)'
;MDGETLIEDVREAKATRLDRLGGTKWLLAATGADLETGRVLRVAAESETAAAETFEQWADDEEDDRVREAFASVAALERDHAARVEDHLDGESEAGANLEPGAAPGALHEHLRSLDDTAKRVGAGLVGRPLVSDRTTVQVVSFFVNEADERRADLFRELRTETDDLLGKGATVLDGVCTADDDWERARAATAGTIDAAYDEFAGDLDAMGLDPRSIC
;
A
#
# COMPACT_ATOMS: atom_id res chain seq x y z
N MET A 1 4.97 -21.61 -13.06
CA MET A 1 5.31 -20.51 -12.13
C MET A 1 4.63 -20.82 -10.81
N ASP A 2 5.16 -20.33 -9.71
CA ASP A 2 4.53 -20.36 -8.38
C ASP A 2 4.51 -18.95 -7.80
N GLY A 3 3.79 -18.79 -6.68
CA GLY A 3 3.58 -17.50 -6.03
C GLY A 3 4.87 -16.82 -5.60
N GLU A 4 5.82 -17.58 -5.05
CA GLU A 4 7.13 -17.05 -4.64
C GLU A 4 7.93 -16.55 -5.86
N THR A 5 7.97 -17.35 -6.93
CA THR A 5 8.63 -16.96 -8.19
C THR A 5 8.01 -15.69 -8.77
N LEU A 6 6.68 -15.54 -8.73
CA LEU A 6 6.02 -14.31 -9.20
C LEU A 6 6.43 -13.08 -8.38
N ILE A 7 6.52 -13.20 -7.05
CA ILE A 7 6.95 -12.12 -6.17
C ILE A 7 8.38 -11.69 -6.50
N GLU A 8 9.30 -12.65 -6.64
CA GLU A 8 10.69 -12.40 -6.99
C GLU A 8 10.81 -11.72 -8.37
N ASP A 9 10.12 -12.27 -9.37
CA ASP A 9 10.08 -11.74 -10.74
C ASP A 9 9.60 -10.29 -10.79
N VAL A 10 8.58 -9.94 -10.00
CA VAL A 10 8.04 -8.57 -9.97
C VAL A 10 8.96 -7.64 -9.19
N ARG A 11 9.53 -8.09 -8.06
CA ARG A 11 10.51 -7.32 -7.29
C ARG A 11 11.71 -6.94 -8.16
N GLU A 12 12.24 -7.88 -8.94
CA GLU A 12 13.34 -7.63 -9.87
C GLU A 12 12.90 -6.67 -10.98
N ALA A 13 11.78 -6.96 -11.66
CA ALA A 13 11.31 -6.17 -12.79
C ALA A 13 10.95 -4.71 -12.41
N LYS A 14 10.53 -4.47 -11.16
CA LYS A 14 10.11 -3.15 -10.66
C LYS A 14 11.08 -2.55 -9.64
N ALA A 15 12.29 -3.10 -9.50
CA ALA A 15 13.26 -2.70 -8.47
C ALA A 15 13.49 -1.18 -8.43
N THR A 16 13.70 -0.52 -9.58
CA THR A 16 13.91 0.94 -9.63
C THR A 16 12.70 1.74 -9.17
N ARG A 17 11.47 1.30 -9.48
CA ARG A 17 10.26 2.00 -9.05
C ARG A 17 10.04 1.82 -7.54
N LEU A 18 10.19 0.59 -7.05
CA LEU A 18 10.13 0.27 -5.62
C LEU A 18 11.21 1.02 -4.82
N ASP A 19 12.40 1.18 -5.40
CA ASP A 19 13.48 1.94 -4.77
C ASP A 19 13.11 3.41 -4.57
N ARG A 20 12.58 4.04 -5.62
CA ARG A 20 12.12 5.43 -5.58
C ARG A 20 10.93 5.67 -4.66
N LEU A 21 9.96 4.74 -4.65
CA LEU A 21 8.84 4.76 -3.69
C LEU A 21 9.34 4.68 -2.24
N GLY A 22 10.44 3.98 -2.01
CA GLY A 22 11.12 3.93 -0.71
C GLY A 22 12.09 5.08 -0.45
N GLY A 23 12.09 6.13 -1.29
CA GLY A 23 12.98 7.29 -1.16
C GLY A 23 12.41 8.41 -0.29
N THR A 24 13.28 9.27 0.25
CA THR A 24 12.89 10.37 1.16
C THR A 24 11.86 11.35 0.60
N LYS A 25 11.77 11.47 -0.72
CA LYS A 25 10.80 12.35 -1.38
C LYS A 25 9.38 11.79 -1.42
N TRP A 26 9.19 10.49 -1.16
CA TRP A 26 7.85 9.89 -1.16
C TRP A 26 6.93 10.58 -0.14
N LEU A 27 7.42 10.82 1.08
CA LEU A 27 6.61 11.45 2.11
C LEU A 27 6.23 12.89 1.76
N LEU A 28 7.11 13.64 1.08
CA LEU A 28 6.78 14.97 0.56
C LEU A 28 5.63 14.91 -0.43
N ALA A 29 5.65 13.95 -1.37
CA ALA A 29 4.61 13.78 -2.36
C ALA A 29 3.27 13.42 -1.67
N ALA A 30 3.29 12.36 -0.86
CA ALA A 30 2.10 11.82 -0.18
C ALA A 30 1.43 12.83 0.76
N THR A 31 2.21 13.73 1.37
CA THR A 31 1.69 14.74 2.29
C THR A 31 1.35 16.08 1.65
N GLY A 32 1.68 16.29 0.37
CA GLY A 32 1.56 17.60 -0.26
C GLY A 32 2.55 18.63 0.30
N ALA A 33 3.75 18.17 0.67
CA ALA A 33 4.82 18.91 1.34
C ALA A 33 4.51 19.40 2.77
N ASP A 34 3.40 18.97 3.36
CA ASP A 34 3.06 19.22 4.76
C ASP A 34 3.56 18.06 5.65
N LEU A 35 4.75 18.23 6.22
CA LEU A 35 5.39 17.21 7.07
C LEU A 35 5.02 17.35 8.55
N GLU A 36 3.85 17.89 8.88
CA GLU A 36 3.33 17.84 10.25
C GLU A 36 2.92 16.40 10.62
N THR A 37 3.18 16.00 11.87
CA THR A 37 2.84 14.66 12.39
C THR A 37 1.39 14.28 12.13
N GLY A 38 0.45 15.19 12.40
CA GLY A 38 -0.97 14.95 12.13
C GLY A 38 -1.30 14.74 10.65
N ARG A 39 -0.56 15.35 9.72
CA ARG A 39 -0.72 15.11 8.28
C ARG A 39 -0.19 13.73 7.88
N VAL A 40 0.99 13.36 8.36
CA VAL A 40 1.60 12.04 8.11
C VAL A 40 0.70 10.91 8.61
N LEU A 41 0.21 11.00 9.84
CA LEU A 41 -0.70 10.01 10.43
C LEU A 41 -2.01 9.91 9.64
N ARG A 42 -2.57 11.03 9.20
CA ARG A 42 -3.81 11.03 8.41
C ARG A 42 -3.63 10.36 7.06
N VAL A 43 -2.54 10.67 6.34
CA VAL A 43 -2.23 10.00 5.06
C VAL A 43 -2.09 8.49 5.24
N ALA A 44 -1.45 8.04 6.33
CA ALA A 44 -1.38 6.63 6.66
C ALA A 44 -2.76 6.02 6.94
N ALA A 45 -3.56 6.63 7.82
CA ALA A 45 -4.91 6.14 8.14
C ALA A 45 -5.84 6.11 6.91
N GLU A 46 -5.75 7.11 6.04
CA GLU A 46 -6.49 7.17 4.77
C GLU A 46 -6.08 6.03 3.81
N SER A 47 -4.79 5.73 3.73
CA SER A 47 -4.27 4.60 2.94
C SER A 47 -4.81 3.26 3.46
N GLU A 48 -4.78 3.01 4.77
CA GLU A 48 -5.28 1.74 5.33
C GLU A 48 -6.80 1.64 5.26
N THR A 49 -7.51 2.74 5.43
CA THR A 49 -8.97 2.78 5.22
C THR A 49 -9.33 2.46 3.76
N ALA A 50 -8.64 3.06 2.79
CA ALA A 50 -8.87 2.78 1.38
C ALA A 50 -8.52 1.33 1.01
N ALA A 51 -7.50 0.75 1.65
CA ALA A 51 -7.18 -0.66 1.50
C ALA A 51 -8.31 -1.55 2.03
N ALA A 52 -8.76 -1.30 3.26
CA ALA A 52 -9.86 -2.04 3.87
C ALA A 52 -11.11 -2.06 3.00
N GLU A 53 -11.56 -0.88 2.55
CA GLU A 53 -12.73 -0.74 1.67
C GLU A 53 -12.57 -1.51 0.36
N THR A 54 -11.36 -1.51 -0.22
CA THR A 54 -11.08 -2.23 -1.48
C THR A 54 -11.22 -3.74 -1.28
N PHE A 55 -10.63 -4.27 -0.20
CA PHE A 55 -10.69 -5.69 0.09
C PHE A 55 -12.08 -6.15 0.53
N GLU A 56 -12.85 -5.31 1.22
CA GLU A 56 -14.26 -5.58 1.55
C GLU A 56 -15.10 -5.69 0.29
N GLN A 57 -14.96 -4.72 -0.61
CA GLN A 57 -15.67 -4.73 -1.88
C GLN A 57 -15.35 -5.99 -2.69
N TRP A 58 -14.08 -6.40 -2.73
CA TRP A 58 -13.70 -7.63 -3.42
C TRP A 58 -14.20 -8.88 -2.72
N ALA A 59 -14.20 -8.93 -1.38
CA ALA A 59 -14.75 -10.06 -0.64
C ALA A 59 -16.26 -10.23 -0.89
N ASP A 60 -17.01 -9.13 -0.99
CA ASP A 60 -18.46 -9.17 -1.27
C ASP A 60 -18.78 -9.69 -2.70
N ASP A 61 -17.85 -9.55 -3.63
CA ASP A 61 -18.00 -9.88 -5.06
C ASP A 61 -17.21 -11.14 -5.49
N GLU A 62 -16.52 -11.81 -4.57
CA GLU A 62 -15.66 -12.97 -4.90
C GLU A 62 -16.38 -14.31 -4.76
N GLU A 63 -16.38 -15.08 -5.85
CA GLU A 63 -17.02 -16.39 -5.92
C GLU A 63 -16.15 -17.50 -5.31
N ASP A 64 -14.82 -17.39 -5.39
CA ASP A 64 -13.91 -18.37 -4.78
C ASP A 64 -13.83 -18.16 -3.25
N ASP A 65 -14.30 -19.16 -2.49
CA ASP A 65 -14.34 -19.12 -1.03
C ASP A 65 -12.98 -18.82 -0.37
N ARG A 66 -11.89 -19.37 -0.92
CA ARG A 66 -10.54 -19.18 -0.37
C ARG A 66 -10.09 -17.75 -0.59
N VAL A 67 -10.33 -17.21 -1.79
CA VAL A 67 -9.95 -15.83 -2.12
C VAL A 67 -10.77 -14.85 -1.33
N ARG A 68 -12.08 -15.09 -1.22
CA ARG A 68 -12.99 -14.28 -0.41
C ARG A 68 -12.56 -14.23 1.05
N GLU A 69 -12.20 -15.37 1.64
CA GLU A 69 -11.67 -15.41 3.02
C GLU A 69 -10.36 -14.63 3.16
N ALA A 70 -9.45 -14.75 2.18
CA ALA A 70 -8.21 -13.98 2.17
C ALA A 70 -8.48 -12.47 2.10
N PHE A 71 -9.37 -12.02 1.22
CA PHE A 71 -9.76 -10.61 1.12
C PHE A 71 -10.43 -10.11 2.41
N ALA A 72 -11.38 -10.86 2.98
CA ALA A 72 -12.00 -10.49 4.25
C ALA A 72 -10.98 -10.40 5.40
N SER A 73 -9.98 -11.30 5.43
CA SER A 73 -8.91 -11.24 6.42
C SER A 73 -8.04 -10.00 6.26
N VAL A 74 -7.71 -9.60 5.02
CA VAL A 74 -6.91 -8.40 4.78
C VAL A 74 -7.73 -7.16 5.11
N ALA A 75 -8.98 -7.08 4.66
CA ALA A 75 -9.90 -6.00 5.04
C ALA A 75 -9.93 -5.75 6.57
N ALA A 76 -10.06 -6.82 7.35
CA ALA A 76 -10.06 -6.72 8.81
C ALA A 76 -8.71 -6.22 9.38
N LEU A 77 -7.58 -6.66 8.80
CA LEU A 77 -6.24 -6.20 9.18
C LEU A 77 -6.06 -4.71 8.89
N GLU A 78 -6.42 -4.26 7.68
CA GLU A 78 -6.25 -2.87 7.28
C GLU A 78 -7.16 -1.93 8.10
N ARG A 79 -8.36 -2.39 8.49
CA ARG A 79 -9.21 -1.63 9.45
C ARG A 79 -8.56 -1.52 10.83
N ASP A 80 -7.94 -2.58 11.33
CA ASP A 80 -7.19 -2.54 12.59
C ASP A 80 -6.02 -1.57 12.51
N HIS A 81 -5.27 -1.60 11.40
CA HIS A 81 -4.17 -0.68 11.12
C HIS A 81 -4.65 0.77 11.11
N ALA A 82 -5.72 1.08 10.37
CA ALA A 82 -6.32 2.40 10.34
C ALA A 82 -6.69 2.89 11.74
N ALA A 83 -7.41 2.07 12.51
CA ALA A 83 -7.83 2.42 13.87
C ALA A 83 -6.64 2.69 14.81
N ARG A 84 -5.59 1.86 14.74
CA ARG A 84 -4.36 2.06 15.54
C ARG A 84 -3.62 3.35 15.18
N VAL A 85 -3.62 3.74 13.90
CA VAL A 85 -3.06 5.02 13.47
C VAL A 85 -3.93 6.20 13.94
N GLU A 86 -5.25 6.06 13.87
CA GLU A 86 -6.22 7.06 14.34
C GLU A 86 -6.14 7.32 15.85
N ASP A 87 -5.93 6.28 16.66
CA ASP A 87 -5.68 6.42 18.11
C ASP A 87 -4.49 7.36 18.43
N HIS A 88 -3.56 7.51 17.48
CA HIS A 88 -2.41 8.41 17.60
C HIS A 88 -2.68 9.83 17.06
N LEU A 89 -3.78 10.05 16.33
CA LEU A 89 -4.29 11.38 15.92
C LEU A 89 -5.04 12.05 17.06
N ASP A 90 -5.88 11.30 17.79
CA ASP A 90 -6.70 11.85 18.88
C ASP A 90 -5.89 12.46 20.03
N GLY A 91 -4.65 11.98 20.23
CA GLY A 91 -3.69 12.54 21.17
C GLY A 91 -3.15 13.93 20.80
N GLU A 92 -3.37 14.43 19.57
CA GLU A 92 -2.91 15.74 19.09
C GLU A 92 -4.04 16.79 19.03
N SER A 93 -5.27 16.43 19.39
CA SER A 93 -6.47 17.27 19.30
C SER A 93 -6.46 18.56 20.14
N GLU A 94 -5.41 18.83 20.92
CA GLU A 94 -5.24 20.11 21.63
C GLU A 94 -4.65 21.23 20.74
N ALA A 95 -4.17 20.93 19.53
CA ALA A 95 -3.69 21.94 18.58
C ALA A 95 -4.52 21.91 17.29
N GLY A 96 -5.62 22.67 17.32
CA GLY A 96 -6.60 22.89 16.27
C GLY A 96 -6.19 22.57 14.84
N ALA A 97 -6.86 21.59 14.24
CA ALA A 97 -6.76 21.33 12.82
C ALA A 97 -8.16 21.05 12.28
N ASN A 98 -8.84 22.13 11.87
CA ASN A 98 -10.02 22.07 11.01
C ASN A 98 -9.51 21.68 9.60
N LEU A 99 -9.06 20.43 9.46
CA LEU A 99 -8.50 19.88 8.24
C LEU A 99 -9.64 19.23 7.45
N GLU A 100 -9.74 19.58 6.17
CA GLU A 100 -10.78 19.03 5.30
C GLU A 100 -10.63 17.50 5.16
N PRO A 101 -11.74 16.77 4.90
CA PRO A 101 -11.69 15.35 4.57
C PRO A 101 -10.64 15.09 3.48
N GLY A 102 -9.89 13.99 3.63
CA GLY A 102 -8.84 13.55 2.74
C GLY A 102 -9.24 13.55 1.26
N ALA A 103 -8.24 13.74 0.41
CA ALA A 103 -8.37 13.68 -1.04
C ALA A 103 -9.02 12.35 -1.48
N ALA A 104 -9.57 12.33 -2.70
CA ALA A 104 -10.05 11.10 -3.33
C ALA A 104 -9.03 9.96 -3.16
N PRO A 105 -9.48 8.69 -3.06
CA PRO A 105 -8.56 7.57 -2.88
C PRO A 105 -7.44 7.63 -3.92
N GLY A 106 -6.20 7.51 -3.47
CA GLY A 106 -5.03 7.63 -4.35
C GLY A 106 -5.08 6.68 -5.55
N ALA A 107 -4.34 7.00 -6.60
CA ALA A 107 -4.38 6.30 -7.90
C ALA A 107 -4.12 4.79 -7.78
N LEU A 108 -3.35 4.35 -6.77
CA LEU A 108 -3.21 2.93 -6.45
C LEU A 108 -4.57 2.27 -6.14
N HIS A 109 -5.38 2.85 -5.26
CA HIS A 109 -6.66 2.27 -4.89
C HIS A 109 -7.71 2.40 -5.99
N GLU A 110 -7.65 3.45 -6.81
CA GLU A 110 -8.45 3.52 -8.05
C GLU A 110 -8.08 2.39 -9.02
N HIS A 111 -6.77 2.15 -9.21
CA HIS A 111 -6.29 1.04 -10.03
C HIS A 111 -6.78 -0.31 -9.49
N LEU A 112 -6.64 -0.57 -8.19
CA LEU A 112 -7.12 -1.81 -7.57
C LEU A 112 -8.63 -1.99 -7.82
N ARG A 113 -9.46 -0.99 -7.50
CA ARG A 113 -10.92 -1.10 -7.66
C ARG A 113 -11.38 -1.29 -9.12
N SER A 114 -10.51 -1.01 -10.11
CA SER A 114 -10.79 -1.28 -11.52
C SER A 114 -10.63 -2.76 -11.93
N LEU A 115 -10.02 -3.59 -11.08
CA LEU A 115 -9.75 -5.00 -11.37
C LEU A 115 -10.99 -5.87 -11.11
N ASP A 116 -11.30 -6.75 -12.06
CA ASP A 116 -12.50 -7.58 -12.11
C ASP A 116 -12.20 -9.09 -12.23
N ASP A 117 -10.93 -9.48 -12.23
CA ASP A 117 -10.49 -10.87 -12.37
C ASP A 117 -9.79 -11.33 -11.08
N THR A 118 -10.15 -12.51 -10.59
CA THR A 118 -9.65 -13.09 -9.34
C THR A 118 -8.12 -13.14 -9.29
N ALA A 119 -7.46 -13.66 -10.33
CA ALA A 119 -5.99 -13.74 -10.36
C ALA A 119 -5.35 -12.34 -10.38
N LYS A 120 -5.94 -11.39 -11.10
CA LYS A 120 -5.50 -9.98 -11.07
C LYS A 120 -5.67 -9.37 -9.68
N ARG A 121 -6.82 -9.52 -9.03
CA ARG A 121 -7.11 -8.97 -7.69
C ARG A 121 -6.17 -9.56 -6.64
N VAL A 122 -5.94 -10.87 -6.68
CA VAL A 122 -4.98 -11.55 -5.79
C VAL A 122 -3.56 -11.01 -6.02
N GLY A 123 -3.07 -10.98 -7.27
CA GLY A 123 -1.73 -10.47 -7.56
C GLY A 123 -1.56 -8.99 -7.18
N ALA A 124 -2.49 -8.14 -7.59
CA ALA A 124 -2.45 -6.71 -7.31
C ALA A 124 -2.58 -6.39 -5.81
N GLY A 125 -3.56 -6.99 -5.14
CA GLY A 125 -3.87 -6.70 -3.74
C GLY A 125 -2.98 -7.41 -2.74
N LEU A 126 -2.76 -8.72 -2.90
CA LEU A 126 -2.01 -9.52 -1.91
C LEU A 126 -0.51 -9.56 -2.16
N VAL A 127 -0.04 -9.05 -3.31
CA VAL A 127 1.38 -8.93 -3.61
C VAL A 127 1.76 -7.49 -3.96
N GLY A 128 1.14 -6.91 -4.98
CA GLY A 128 1.52 -5.59 -5.51
C GLY A 128 1.43 -4.49 -4.45
N ARG A 129 0.30 -4.39 -3.75
CA ARG A 129 0.10 -3.41 -2.68
C ARG A 129 1.09 -3.62 -1.51
N PRO A 130 1.22 -4.81 -0.89
CA PRO A 130 2.21 -5.02 0.17
C PRO A 130 3.65 -4.65 -0.24
N LEU A 131 4.06 -4.89 -1.50
CA LEU A 131 5.37 -4.44 -1.99
C LEU A 131 5.51 -2.92 -2.04
N VAL A 132 4.43 -2.18 -2.35
CA VAL A 132 4.41 -0.72 -2.30
C VAL A 132 4.43 -0.27 -0.84
N SER A 133 3.50 -0.76 -0.01
CA SER A 133 3.37 -0.42 1.41
C SER A 133 4.67 -0.67 2.18
N ASP A 134 5.38 -1.76 1.88
CA ASP A 134 6.70 -2.04 2.48
C ASP A 134 7.68 -0.88 2.33
N ARG A 135 7.73 -0.30 1.13
CA ARG A 135 8.67 0.77 0.77
C ARG A 135 8.22 2.11 1.33
N THR A 136 6.92 2.40 1.27
CA THR A 136 6.37 3.68 1.74
C THR A 136 6.39 3.79 3.27
N THR A 137 6.07 2.70 3.98
CA THR A 137 6.07 2.68 5.45
C THR A 137 7.49 2.87 6.03
N VAL A 138 8.56 2.46 5.33
CA VAL A 138 9.94 2.79 5.74
C VAL A 138 10.16 4.29 5.86
N GLN A 139 9.54 5.10 5.01
CA GLN A 139 9.66 6.56 5.08
C GLN A 139 8.86 7.15 6.25
N VAL A 140 7.70 6.57 6.55
CA VAL A 140 6.92 6.95 7.74
C VAL A 140 7.69 6.63 9.03
N VAL A 141 8.30 5.44 9.11
CA VAL A 141 9.20 5.08 10.23
C VAL A 141 10.37 6.05 10.32
N SER A 142 11.00 6.37 9.20
CA SER A 142 12.15 7.30 9.16
C SER A 142 11.77 8.70 9.64
N PHE A 143 10.59 9.19 9.28
CA PHE A 143 10.05 10.46 9.78
C PHE A 143 9.95 10.46 11.31
N PHE A 144 9.30 9.47 11.91
CA PHE A 144 9.14 9.42 13.37
C PHE A 144 10.46 9.19 14.12
N VAL A 145 11.40 8.44 13.54
CA VAL A 145 12.77 8.33 14.09
C VAL A 145 13.46 9.70 14.11
N ASN A 146 13.33 10.50 13.05
CA ASN A 146 13.92 11.84 12.98
C ASN A 146 13.28 12.81 13.98
N GLU A 147 11.99 12.66 14.26
CA GLU A 147 11.27 13.40 15.30
C GLU A 147 11.52 12.88 16.73
N ALA A 148 12.35 11.83 16.88
CA ALA A 148 12.58 11.13 18.15
C ALA A 148 11.28 10.58 18.81
N ASP A 149 10.28 10.25 18.00
CA ASP A 149 9.03 9.60 18.41
C ASP A 149 9.10 8.08 18.19
N GLU A 150 9.82 7.39 19.08
CA GLU A 150 9.97 5.93 19.00
C GLU A 150 8.62 5.20 19.13
N ARG A 151 7.64 5.78 19.83
CA ARG A 151 6.32 5.16 20.01
C ARG A 151 5.61 5.02 18.66
N ARG A 152 5.58 6.10 17.86
CA ARG A 152 4.99 6.05 16.51
C ARG A 152 5.87 5.30 15.53
N ALA A 153 7.20 5.39 15.65
CA ALA A 153 8.10 4.59 14.83
C ALA A 153 7.87 3.07 15.04
N ASP A 154 7.71 2.63 16.29
CA ASP A 154 7.43 1.23 16.62
C ASP A 154 6.08 0.75 16.10
N LEU A 155 5.03 1.59 16.19
CA LEU A 155 3.73 1.30 15.56
C LEU A 155 3.92 1.00 14.07
N PHE A 156 4.55 1.89 13.30
CA PHE A 156 4.71 1.67 11.86
C PHE A 156 5.66 0.50 11.51
N ARG A 157 6.62 0.16 12.37
CA ARG A 157 7.43 -1.06 12.22
C ARG A 157 6.55 -2.30 12.36
N GLU A 158 5.64 -2.32 13.32
CA GLU A 158 4.69 -3.42 13.54
C GLU A 158 3.73 -3.57 12.35
N LEU A 159 3.06 -2.49 11.93
CA LEU A 159 2.15 -2.51 10.77
C LEU A 159 2.87 -3.00 9.49
N ARG A 160 4.13 -2.58 9.30
CA ARG A 160 4.95 -3.05 8.17
C ARG A 160 5.21 -4.55 8.23
N THR A 161 5.51 -5.11 9.41
CA THR A 161 5.69 -6.57 9.56
C THR A 161 4.40 -7.33 9.27
N GLU A 162 3.27 -6.86 9.80
CA GLU A 162 1.97 -7.49 9.54
C GLU A 162 1.58 -7.44 8.05
N THR A 163 1.97 -6.37 7.35
CA THR A 163 1.79 -6.24 5.89
C THR A 163 2.74 -7.15 5.10
N ASP A 164 4.00 -7.30 5.52
CA ASP A 164 4.97 -8.19 4.85
C ASP A 164 4.55 -9.66 4.96
N ASP A 165 3.94 -10.06 6.08
CA ASP A 165 3.36 -11.40 6.26
C ASP A 165 2.24 -11.71 5.24
N LEU A 166 1.62 -10.68 4.64
CA LEU A 166 0.64 -10.87 3.56
C LEU A 166 1.28 -11.42 2.28
N LEU A 167 2.56 -11.17 2.01
CA LEU A 167 3.21 -11.67 0.79
C LEU A 167 3.22 -13.20 0.73
N GLY A 168 3.51 -13.86 1.86
CA GLY A 168 3.46 -15.33 1.94
C GLY A 168 2.03 -15.87 1.78
N LYS A 169 1.04 -15.17 2.34
CA LYS A 169 -0.38 -15.50 2.13
C LYS A 169 -0.77 -15.32 0.67
N GLY A 170 -0.37 -14.21 0.05
CA GLY A 170 -0.61 -13.90 -1.36
C GLY A 170 -0.02 -14.96 -2.29
N ALA A 171 1.22 -15.39 -2.04
CA ALA A 171 1.84 -16.50 -2.77
C ALA A 171 1.01 -17.78 -2.69
N THR A 172 0.59 -18.15 -1.48
CA THR A 172 -0.23 -19.35 -1.23
C THR A 172 -1.59 -19.27 -1.93
N VAL A 173 -2.23 -18.10 -1.94
CA VAL A 173 -3.51 -17.89 -2.63
C VAL A 173 -3.31 -17.97 -4.14
N LEU A 174 -2.26 -17.36 -4.69
CA LEU A 174 -1.90 -17.44 -6.11
C LEU A 174 -1.71 -18.89 -6.57
N ASP A 175 -0.95 -19.69 -5.82
CA ASP A 175 -0.76 -21.12 -6.11
C ASP A 175 -2.08 -21.90 -6.14
N GLY A 176 -3.07 -21.43 -5.38
CA GLY A 176 -4.38 -22.03 -5.29
C GLY A 176 -5.36 -21.67 -6.42
N VAL A 177 -5.18 -20.51 -7.07
CA VAL A 177 -6.11 -19.99 -8.09
C VAL A 177 -5.52 -19.95 -9.50
N CYS A 178 -4.20 -19.85 -9.62
CA CYS A 178 -3.52 -19.85 -10.91
C CYS A 178 -3.24 -21.29 -11.35
N THR A 179 -4.06 -21.79 -12.28
CA THR A 179 -4.00 -23.18 -12.76
C THR A 179 -3.41 -23.30 -14.16
N ALA A 180 -3.40 -22.20 -14.91
CA ALA A 180 -2.83 -22.09 -16.24
C ALA A 180 -1.80 -20.95 -16.32
N ASP A 181 -0.91 -21.01 -17.31
CA ASP A 181 0.11 -19.98 -17.54
C ASP A 181 -0.53 -18.59 -17.72
N ASP A 182 -1.68 -18.51 -18.40
CA ASP A 182 -2.42 -17.26 -18.58
C ASP A 182 -2.88 -16.63 -17.24
N ASP A 183 -3.17 -17.44 -16.21
CA ASP A 183 -3.56 -16.93 -14.89
C ASP A 183 -2.37 -16.24 -14.22
N TRP A 184 -1.20 -16.89 -14.30
CA TRP A 184 0.06 -16.35 -13.81
C TRP A 184 0.45 -15.06 -14.53
N GLU A 185 0.30 -15.00 -15.85
CA GLU A 185 0.55 -13.77 -16.62
C GLU A 185 -0.38 -12.63 -16.20
N ARG A 186 -1.68 -12.90 -16.01
CA ARG A 186 -2.65 -11.89 -15.54
C ARG A 186 -2.30 -11.39 -14.13
N ALA A 187 -2.00 -12.29 -13.20
CA ALA A 187 -1.60 -11.94 -11.83
C ALA A 187 -0.31 -11.11 -11.82
N ARG A 188 0.71 -11.53 -12.56
CA ARG A 188 1.99 -10.81 -12.65
C ARG A 188 1.82 -9.42 -13.23
N ALA A 189 1.05 -9.29 -14.31
CA ALA A 189 0.77 -8.01 -14.95
C ALA A 189 0.03 -7.05 -14.00
N ALA A 190 -0.97 -7.54 -13.25
CA ALA A 190 -1.71 -6.74 -12.28
C ALA A 190 -0.84 -6.32 -11.07
N THR A 191 0.00 -7.22 -10.59
CA THR A 191 1.00 -6.94 -9.54
C THR A 191 1.94 -5.81 -9.98
N ALA A 192 2.50 -5.94 -11.19
CA ALA A 192 3.37 -4.94 -11.80
C ALA A 192 2.63 -3.60 -12.03
N GLY A 193 1.37 -3.66 -12.48
CA GLY A 193 0.52 -2.49 -12.71
C GLY A 193 0.20 -1.71 -11.43
N THR A 194 0.06 -2.42 -10.30
CA THR A 194 -0.16 -1.78 -8.99
C THR A 194 1.04 -0.93 -8.56
N ILE A 195 2.25 -1.45 -8.75
CA ILE A 195 3.49 -0.71 -8.46
C ILE A 195 3.64 0.47 -9.42
N ASP A 196 3.24 0.30 -10.68
CA ASP A 196 3.28 1.37 -11.68
C ASP A 196 2.30 2.49 -11.33
N ALA A 197 1.06 2.16 -10.93
CA ALA A 197 0.06 3.14 -10.51
C ALA A 197 0.55 3.99 -9.32
N ALA A 198 1.09 3.35 -8.28
CA ALA A 198 1.67 4.07 -7.14
C ALA A 198 2.87 4.95 -7.54
N TYR A 199 3.75 4.43 -8.38
CA TYR A 199 4.92 5.19 -8.83
C TYR A 199 4.53 6.39 -9.70
N ASP A 200 3.58 6.21 -10.61
CA ASP A 200 3.15 7.25 -11.54
C ASP A 200 2.40 8.37 -10.80
N GLU A 201 1.63 8.06 -9.76
CA GLU A 201 1.06 9.06 -8.81
C GLU A 201 2.16 9.82 -8.08
N PHE A 202 3.07 9.11 -7.41
CA PHE A 202 4.22 9.71 -6.74
C PHE A 202 5.04 10.63 -7.67
N ALA A 203 5.29 10.19 -8.90
CA ALA A 203 6.02 10.96 -9.89
C ALA A 203 5.24 12.20 -10.36
N GLY A 204 3.92 12.07 -10.52
CA GLY A 204 3.03 13.18 -10.86
C GLY A 204 2.97 14.24 -9.76
N ASP A 205 2.87 13.82 -8.51
CA ASP A 205 2.86 14.71 -7.35
C ASP A 205 4.17 15.49 -7.21
N LEU A 206 5.32 14.82 -7.40
CA LEU A 206 6.61 15.50 -7.42
C LEU A 206 6.75 16.48 -8.58
N ASP A 207 6.31 16.12 -9.79
CA ASP A 207 6.36 17.01 -10.95
C ASP A 207 5.47 18.25 -10.75
N ALA A 208 4.30 18.08 -10.14
CA ALA A 208 3.41 19.19 -9.76
C ALA A 208 4.07 20.15 -8.75
N MET A 209 4.99 19.65 -7.93
CA MET A 209 5.84 20.45 -7.02
C MET A 209 7.11 21.01 -7.68
N GLY A 210 7.36 20.72 -8.96
CA GLY A 210 8.57 21.11 -9.68
C GLY A 210 9.82 20.30 -9.31
N LEU A 211 9.65 19.09 -8.79
CA LEU A 211 10.71 18.19 -8.35
C LEU A 211 10.90 17.03 -9.34
N ASP A 212 12.15 16.72 -9.71
CA ASP A 212 12.42 15.58 -10.60
C ASP A 212 12.36 14.24 -9.84
N PRO A 213 11.43 13.32 -10.17
CA PRO A 213 11.32 12.00 -9.54
C PRO A 213 12.50 11.07 -9.86
N ARG A 214 13.33 11.39 -10.87
CA ARG A 214 14.51 10.60 -11.28
C ARG A 214 15.80 11.04 -10.62
N SER A 215 15.83 12.22 -10.00
CA SER A 215 17.01 12.73 -9.26
C SER A 215 17.29 11.97 -7.95
N ILE A 216 16.60 10.85 -7.73
CA ILE A 216 16.75 9.94 -6.59
C ILE A 216 17.65 8.80 -7.07
N CYS A 217 18.96 8.96 -6.88
CA CYS A 217 20.01 7.94 -6.93
C CYS A 217 21.07 8.31 -5.88
#